data_AF-A0A7S3IYG8-F1
#
_entry.id   AF-A0A7S3IYG8-F1
#
_cell.length_a   1.000
_cell.length_b   1.000
_cell.length_c   1.000
_cell.angle_alpha   90.00
_cell.angle_beta   90.00
_cell.angle_gamma   90.00
#
_symmetry.space_group_name_H-M   'P 1'
#
loop_
_entity.id
_entity.type
_entity.pdbx_description
1 polymer ?
#
loop_
_entity_poly.entity_id
_entity_poly.type
_entity_poly.pdbx_seq_one_letter_code
_entity_poly.pdbx_strand_id
1 'polypeptide(L)'
;EGYGEETESDTDGIAELPSQNEMKRDLIQAIEEELREQDQLRRENEDLQKQIITMDSNFEQYDKQPDVQMNEHKYLNTLANVHQVRINLKETQDRYNKMASELQAKLNEKQAKCHEIEQQFKELKRSVAQNAVFSRTGKKIPKKTLDEWEESESLKDQEVHQYRLQNIALRNRLANKEKILKKKEQLADGLHLIDFEQLKIENQTLNEKIEERNEELHKLRKKITQTVVILSHTREKLQYVKVQNEIHAKKLKEVN
;
A
#
# COMPACT_ATOMS: atom_id res chain seq x y z
N GLU A 1 -52.76 4.51 -62.02
CA GLU A 1 -51.61 5.27 -62.57
C GLU A 1 -51.62 6.63 -61.91
N GLY A 2 -50.60 7.15 -61.22
CA GLY A 2 -49.33 6.62 -60.69
C GLY A 2 -49.17 7.09 -59.23
N TYR A 3 -48.46 6.36 -58.35
CA TYR A 3 -47.01 6.54 -58.07
C TYR A 3 -46.63 8.03 -58.02
N GLY A 4 -46.20 8.66 -56.94
CA GLY A 4 -45.52 8.25 -55.70
C GLY A 4 -44.50 9.36 -55.43
N GLU A 5 -44.31 9.78 -54.17
CA GLU A 5 -43.00 10.19 -53.61
C GLU A 5 -43.18 10.71 -52.18
N GLU A 6 -42.60 9.93 -51.26
CA GLU A 6 -42.19 10.33 -49.92
C GLU A 6 -41.15 11.46 -50.04
N THR A 7 -41.25 12.48 -49.18
CA THR A 7 -40.06 13.20 -48.74
C THR A 7 -40.15 13.43 -47.23
N GLU A 8 -39.37 12.64 -46.52
CA GLU A 8 -38.90 12.90 -45.17
C GLU A 8 -38.25 14.28 -45.10
N SER A 9 -38.54 15.02 -44.03
CA SER A 9 -37.78 16.20 -43.62
C SER A 9 -37.76 16.24 -42.10
N ASP A 10 -37.16 15.21 -41.50
CA ASP A 10 -36.56 15.34 -40.16
C ASP A 10 -35.33 16.23 -40.31
N THR A 11 -35.53 17.54 -40.18
CA THR A 11 -34.44 18.49 -39.97
C THR A 11 -33.96 18.35 -38.54
N ASP A 12 -32.96 17.47 -38.42
CA ASP A 12 -31.94 17.40 -37.40
C ASP A 12 -31.67 18.77 -36.76
N GLY A 13 -31.88 18.86 -35.45
CA GLY A 13 -31.58 20.04 -34.65
C GLY A 13 -30.08 20.24 -34.55
N ILE A 14 -29.48 20.76 -35.63
CA ILE A 14 -28.12 21.28 -35.64
C ILE A 14 -28.13 22.45 -34.67
N ALA A 15 -27.65 22.23 -33.44
CA ALA A 15 -27.32 23.31 -32.53
C ALA A 15 -26.41 24.28 -33.28
N GLU A 16 -26.94 25.46 -33.62
CA GLU A 16 -26.18 26.50 -34.31
C GLU A 16 -24.90 26.73 -33.52
N LEU A 17 -23.77 26.42 -34.15
CA LEU A 17 -22.47 26.72 -33.60
C LEU A 17 -22.45 28.22 -33.27
N PRO A 18 -22.10 28.62 -32.04
CA PRO A 18 -22.15 30.01 -31.59
C PRO A 18 -21.51 30.90 -32.65
N SER A 19 -22.20 31.99 -32.99
CA SER A 19 -21.68 32.93 -33.99
C SER A 19 -20.27 33.36 -33.57
N GLN A 20 -19.38 33.59 -34.53
CA GLN A 20 -18.01 34.05 -34.24
C GLN A 20 -17.99 35.30 -33.35
N ASN A 21 -19.07 36.07 -33.33
CA ASN A 21 -19.28 37.22 -32.45
C ASN A 21 -19.69 36.84 -31.01
N GLU A 22 -20.46 35.76 -30.83
CA GLU A 22 -20.84 35.25 -29.50
C GLU A 22 -19.65 34.59 -28.82
N MET A 23 -18.90 33.75 -29.55
CA MET A 23 -17.67 33.16 -29.04
C MET A 23 -16.61 34.22 -28.67
N LYS A 24 -16.54 35.33 -29.43
CA LYS A 24 -15.71 36.48 -29.07
C LYS A 24 -16.20 37.19 -27.80
N ARG A 25 -17.51 37.34 -27.62
CA ARG A 25 -18.09 37.96 -26.41
C ARG A 25 -17.81 37.12 -25.17
N ASP A 26 -18.03 35.81 -25.26
CA ASP A 26 -17.77 34.88 -24.16
C ASP A 26 -16.29 34.84 -23.81
N LEU A 27 -15.40 34.90 -24.82
CA LEU A 27 -13.97 34.96 -24.60
C LEU A 27 -13.54 36.28 -23.94
N ILE A 28 -14.12 37.42 -24.35
CA ILE A 28 -13.88 38.72 -23.70
C ILE A 28 -14.35 38.68 -22.25
N GLN A 29 -15.54 38.12 -21.99
CA GLN A 29 -16.08 38.00 -20.64
C GLN A 29 -15.19 37.10 -19.76
N ALA A 30 -14.73 35.96 -20.27
CA ALA A 30 -13.82 35.08 -19.55
C ALA A 30 -12.48 35.78 -19.24
N ILE A 31 -11.94 36.56 -20.19
CA ILE A 31 -10.72 37.35 -19.95
C ILE A 31 -10.96 38.42 -18.88
N GLU A 32 -12.10 39.11 -18.89
CA GLU A 32 -12.45 40.11 -17.89
C GLU A 32 -12.68 39.50 -16.49
N GLU A 33 -13.23 38.29 -16.41
CA GLU A 33 -13.37 37.53 -15.17
C GLU A 33 -12.01 37.08 -14.63
N GLU A 34 -11.15 36.51 -15.47
CA GLU A 34 -9.81 36.07 -15.07
C GLU A 34 -8.91 37.25 -14.65
N LEU A 35 -9.03 38.40 -15.31
CA LEU A 35 -8.33 39.63 -14.93
C LEU A 35 -8.79 40.14 -13.56
N ARG A 36 -10.10 40.06 -13.26
CA ARG A 36 -10.62 40.44 -11.94
C ARG A 36 -10.13 39.50 -10.85
N GLU A 37 -10.08 38.20 -11.12
CA GLU A 37 -9.55 37.21 -10.18
C GLU A 37 -8.04 37.42 -9.96
N GLN A 38 -7.27 37.69 -11.01
CA GLN A 38 -5.86 38.04 -10.92
C GLN A 38 -5.63 39.28 -10.07
N ASP A 39 -6.41 40.35 -10.27
CA ASP A 39 -6.33 41.57 -9.47
C ASP A 39 -6.68 41.32 -8.00
N GLN A 40 -7.67 40.48 -7.73
CA GLN A 40 -8.08 40.11 -6.38
C GLN A 40 -6.97 39.34 -5.65
N LEU A 41 -6.44 38.29 -6.29
CA LEU A 41 -5.33 37.49 -5.74
C LEU A 41 -4.08 38.34 -5.54
N ARG A 42 -3.83 39.31 -6.44
CA ARG A 42 -2.71 40.24 -6.31
C ARG A 42 -2.88 41.13 -5.07
N ARG A 43 -4.06 41.69 -4.82
CA ARG A 43 -4.34 42.50 -3.62
C ARG A 43 -4.21 41.67 -2.35
N GLU A 44 -4.76 40.45 -2.35
CA GLU A 44 -4.65 39.55 -1.20
C GLU A 44 -3.19 39.19 -0.89
N ASN A 45 -2.39 38.95 -1.93
CA ASN A 45 -0.96 38.69 -1.77
C ASN A 45 -0.20 39.93 -1.25
N GLU A 46 -0.52 41.13 -1.76
CA GLU A 46 0.04 42.40 -1.23
C GLU A 46 -0.32 42.60 0.25
N ASP A 47 -1.54 42.26 0.67
CA ASP A 47 -1.96 42.38 2.07
C ASP A 47 -1.31 41.33 2.98
N LEU A 48 -1.15 40.09 2.49
CA LEU A 48 -0.39 39.05 3.19
C LEU A 48 1.09 39.43 3.33
N GLN A 49 1.71 40.01 2.30
CA GLN A 49 3.08 40.53 2.37
C GLN A 49 3.22 41.64 3.41
N LYS A 50 2.28 42.59 3.48
CA LYS A 50 2.25 43.61 4.54
C LYS A 50 2.13 42.98 5.93
N GLN A 51 1.27 41.97 6.09
CA GLN A 51 1.12 41.26 7.36
C GLN A 51 2.42 40.55 7.79
N ILE A 52 3.14 39.93 6.86
CA ILE A 52 4.45 39.31 7.11
C ILE A 52 5.47 40.36 7.57
N ILE A 53 5.56 41.50 6.89
CA ILE A 53 6.47 42.60 7.26
C ILE A 53 6.15 43.13 8.68
N THR A 54 4.87 43.24 9.05
CA THR A 54 4.48 43.65 10.41
C THR A 54 4.80 42.61 11.49
N MET A 55 4.82 41.31 11.16
CA MET A 55 5.15 40.24 12.11
C MET A 55 6.67 40.07 12.30
N ASP A 56 7.49 40.45 11.32
CA ASP A 56 8.96 40.34 11.39
C ASP A 56 9.64 41.64 10.96
N SER A 57 9.86 42.54 11.93
CA SER A 57 10.37 43.91 11.70
C SER A 57 11.79 43.98 11.13
N ASN A 58 12.49 42.84 11.02
CA ASN A 58 13.83 42.73 10.43
C ASN A 58 13.82 42.36 8.94
N PHE A 59 12.65 42.19 8.31
CA PHE A 59 12.55 41.69 6.93
C PHE A 59 13.27 42.57 5.89
N GLU A 60 13.28 43.89 6.05
CA GLU A 60 13.99 44.83 5.15
C GLU A 60 15.52 44.61 5.09
N GLN A 61 16.11 43.97 6.11
CA GLN A 61 17.55 43.66 6.13
C GLN A 61 17.91 42.38 5.37
N TYR A 62 16.94 41.49 5.15
CA TYR A 62 17.14 40.24 4.41
C TYR A 62 16.94 40.40 2.90
N ASP A 63 16.16 41.40 2.47
CA ASP A 63 15.80 41.64 1.05
C ASP A 63 16.99 42.10 0.17
N LYS A 64 18.09 42.55 0.78
CA LYS A 64 19.29 43.04 0.06
C LYS A 64 20.37 41.98 -0.18
N GLN A 65 20.12 40.71 0.17
CA GLN A 65 21.06 39.61 -0.10
C GLN A 65 20.75 38.92 -1.43
N PRO A 66 21.78 38.55 -2.24
CA PRO A 66 21.60 37.81 -3.50
C PRO A 66 20.93 36.43 -3.33
N ASP A 67 20.75 35.98 -2.08
CA ASP A 67 20.02 34.75 -1.71
C ASP A 67 18.49 34.89 -1.91
N VAL A 68 17.93 36.10 -1.99
CA VAL A 68 16.47 36.31 -2.19
C VAL A 68 16.03 36.01 -3.62
N GLN A 69 16.84 36.37 -4.63
CA GLN A 69 16.60 35.93 -6.01
C GLN A 69 16.73 34.40 -6.17
N MET A 70 17.62 33.77 -5.39
CA MET A 70 17.71 32.31 -5.32
C MET A 70 16.49 31.69 -4.63
N ASN A 71 15.89 32.37 -3.66
CA ASN A 71 14.63 31.98 -3.02
C ASN A 71 13.40 32.19 -3.92
N GLU A 72 13.36 33.26 -4.71
CA GLU A 72 12.32 33.51 -5.70
C GLU A 72 12.36 32.46 -6.82
N HIS A 73 13.55 32.15 -7.35
CA HIS A 73 13.70 31.08 -8.34
C HIS A 73 13.30 29.71 -7.79
N LYS A 74 13.64 29.39 -6.52
CA LYS A 74 13.19 28.16 -5.85
C LYS A 74 11.67 28.15 -5.62
N TYR A 75 11.07 29.28 -5.27
CA TYR A 75 9.63 29.43 -5.10
C TYR A 75 8.89 29.22 -6.42
N LEU A 76 9.32 29.91 -7.49
CA LEU A 76 8.76 29.77 -8.83
C LEU A 76 8.91 28.33 -9.36
N ASN A 77 10.05 27.69 -9.13
CA ASN A 77 10.27 26.29 -9.50
C ASN A 77 9.35 25.35 -8.70
N THR A 78 9.19 25.58 -7.39
CA THR A 78 8.23 24.83 -6.57
C THR A 78 6.80 25.02 -7.08
N LEU A 79 6.39 26.24 -7.42
CA LEU A 79 5.06 26.54 -7.94
C LEU A 79 4.84 25.88 -9.31
N ALA A 80 5.83 25.93 -10.20
CA ALA A 80 5.81 25.23 -11.48
C ALA A 80 5.69 23.71 -11.30
N ASN A 81 6.42 23.13 -10.34
CA ASN A 81 6.32 21.71 -10.01
C ASN A 81 4.93 21.35 -9.45
N VAL A 82 4.37 22.17 -8.57
CA VAL A 82 3.00 21.97 -8.07
C VAL A 82 1.99 22.03 -9.21
N HIS A 83 2.13 23.00 -10.11
CA HIS A 83 1.28 23.12 -11.29
C HIS A 83 1.41 21.89 -12.21
N GLN A 84 2.63 21.43 -12.48
CA GLN A 84 2.87 20.24 -13.28
C GLN A 84 2.28 18.98 -12.63
N VAL A 85 2.43 18.82 -11.32
CA VAL A 85 1.83 17.70 -10.57
C VAL A 85 0.31 17.76 -10.64
N ARG A 86 -0.30 18.95 -10.55
CA ARG A 86 -1.75 19.12 -10.70
C ARG A 86 -2.23 18.75 -12.10
N ILE A 87 -1.52 19.17 -13.15
CA ILE A 87 -1.84 18.77 -14.53
C ILE A 87 -1.73 17.25 -14.67
N ASN A 88 -0.62 16.67 -14.23
CA ASN A 88 -0.40 15.22 -14.31
C ASN A 88 -1.48 14.44 -13.54
N LEU A 89 -1.90 14.95 -12.38
CA LEU A 89 -2.98 14.36 -11.59
C LEU A 89 -4.31 14.41 -12.35
N LYS A 90 -4.65 15.57 -12.94
CA LYS A 90 -5.87 15.75 -13.73
C LYS A 90 -5.87 14.82 -14.95
N GLU A 91 -4.79 14.79 -15.71
CA GLU A 91 -4.65 13.87 -16.85
C GLU A 91 -4.79 12.40 -16.43
N THR A 92 -4.18 12.03 -15.31
CA THR A 92 -4.28 10.67 -14.77
C THR A 92 -5.72 10.35 -14.36
N GLN A 93 -6.39 11.28 -13.70
CA GLN A 93 -7.78 11.15 -13.29
C GLN A 93 -8.71 11.02 -14.52
N ASP A 94 -8.52 11.86 -15.55
CA ASP A 94 -9.31 11.81 -16.78
C ASP A 94 -9.09 10.48 -17.53
N ARG A 95 -7.86 9.98 -17.58
CA ARG A 95 -7.55 8.64 -18.13
C ARG A 95 -8.27 7.53 -17.37
N TYR A 96 -8.24 7.54 -16.03
CA TYR A 96 -8.92 6.53 -15.23
C TYR A 96 -10.44 6.64 -15.32
N ASN A 97 -11.00 7.85 -15.36
CA ASN A 97 -12.42 8.08 -15.55
C ASN A 97 -12.89 7.54 -16.91
N LYS A 98 -12.13 7.81 -17.98
CA LYS A 98 -12.41 7.26 -19.30
C LYS A 98 -12.36 5.73 -19.30
N MET A 99 -11.32 5.15 -18.71
CA MET A 99 -11.18 3.69 -18.59
C MET A 99 -12.33 3.07 -17.79
N ALA A 100 -12.74 3.71 -16.68
CA ALA A 100 -13.88 3.26 -15.87
C ALA A 100 -15.18 3.30 -16.66
N SER A 101 -15.42 4.38 -17.42
CA SER A 101 -16.60 4.50 -18.29
C SER A 101 -16.62 3.42 -19.38
N GLU A 102 -15.48 3.15 -20.02
CA GLU A 102 -15.37 2.09 -21.04
C GLU A 102 -15.61 0.69 -20.45
N LEU A 103 -15.07 0.41 -19.26
CA LEU A 103 -15.29 -0.85 -18.56
C LEU A 103 -16.75 -1.01 -18.13
N GLN A 104 -17.39 0.07 -17.67
CA GLN A 104 -18.80 0.08 -17.31
C GLN A 104 -19.69 -0.17 -18.53
N ALA A 105 -19.39 0.46 -19.67
CA ALA A 105 -20.11 0.23 -20.91
C ALA A 105 -20.00 -1.23 -21.37
N LYS A 106 -18.80 -1.81 -21.33
CA LYS A 106 -18.57 -3.23 -21.63
C LYS A 106 -19.32 -4.16 -20.67
N LEU A 107 -19.34 -3.84 -19.37
CA LEU A 107 -20.08 -4.60 -18.38
C LEU A 107 -21.58 -4.59 -18.69
N ASN A 108 -22.15 -3.41 -18.95
CA ASN A 108 -23.56 -3.25 -19.29
C ASN A 108 -23.93 -4.02 -20.56
N GLU A 109 -23.10 -3.96 -21.60
CA GLU A 109 -23.30 -4.71 -22.86
C GLU A 109 -23.32 -6.22 -22.61
N LYS A 110 -22.36 -6.74 -21.83
CA LYS A 110 -22.29 -8.16 -21.50
C LYS A 110 -23.47 -8.60 -20.63
N GLN A 111 -23.89 -7.76 -19.69
CA GLN A 111 -25.04 -8.04 -18.83
C GLN A 111 -26.34 -8.09 -19.65
N ALA A 112 -26.54 -7.16 -20.58
CA ALA A 112 -27.68 -7.15 -21.49
C ALA A 112 -27.72 -8.44 -22.34
N LYS A 113 -26.59 -8.83 -22.94
CA LYS A 113 -26.48 -10.08 -23.71
C LYS A 113 -26.77 -11.32 -22.86
N CYS A 114 -26.25 -11.39 -21.64
CA CYS A 114 -26.55 -12.50 -20.73
C CYS A 114 -28.05 -12.58 -20.41
N HIS A 115 -28.69 -11.44 -20.16
CA HIS A 115 -30.12 -11.40 -19.86
C HIS A 115 -30.98 -11.82 -21.06
N GLU A 116 -30.62 -11.37 -22.26
CA GLU A 116 -31.27 -11.77 -23.51
C GLU A 116 -31.16 -13.28 -23.73
N ILE A 117 -29.96 -13.87 -23.59
CA ILE A 117 -29.74 -15.32 -23.71
C ILE A 117 -30.53 -16.09 -22.64
N GLU A 118 -30.54 -15.60 -21.40
CA GLU A 118 -31.30 -16.20 -20.31
C GLU A 118 -32.81 -16.22 -20.60
N GLN A 119 -33.34 -15.11 -21.12
CA GLN A 119 -34.75 -15.00 -21.49
C GLN A 119 -35.09 -15.95 -22.65
N GLN A 120 -34.29 -15.94 -23.73
CA GLN A 120 -34.47 -16.85 -24.85
C GLN A 120 -34.43 -18.32 -24.41
N PHE A 121 -33.53 -18.66 -23.48
CA PHE A 121 -33.44 -20.00 -22.93
C PHE A 121 -34.67 -20.37 -22.08
N LYS A 122 -35.20 -19.44 -21.27
CA LYS A 122 -36.45 -19.65 -20.52
C LYS A 122 -37.64 -19.86 -21.45
N GLU A 123 -37.75 -19.07 -22.51
CA GLU A 123 -38.80 -19.22 -23.53
C GLU A 123 -38.70 -20.57 -24.26
N LEU A 124 -37.47 -20.97 -24.64
CA LEU A 124 -37.21 -22.28 -25.23
C LEU A 124 -37.63 -23.41 -24.27
N LYS A 125 -37.19 -23.38 -23.01
CA LYS A 125 -37.58 -24.36 -21.98
C LYS A 125 -39.11 -24.47 -21.87
N ARG A 126 -39.80 -23.33 -21.81
CA ARG A 126 -41.27 -23.27 -21.73
C ARG A 126 -41.94 -23.88 -22.96
N SER A 127 -41.46 -23.56 -24.16
CA SER A 127 -42.00 -24.11 -25.41
C SER A 127 -41.85 -25.64 -25.51
N VAL A 128 -40.70 -26.17 -25.06
CA VAL A 128 -40.43 -27.61 -25.04
C VAL A 128 -41.33 -28.30 -24.03
N ALA A 129 -41.46 -27.73 -22.83
CA ALA A 129 -42.25 -28.31 -21.75
C ALA A 129 -43.76 -28.29 -22.01
N GLN A 130 -44.28 -27.29 -22.75
CA GLN A 130 -45.68 -27.27 -23.20
C GLN A 130 -46.03 -28.42 -24.16
N ASN A 131 -45.03 -28.91 -24.91
CA ASN A 131 -45.18 -30.05 -25.82
C ASN A 131 -44.88 -31.40 -25.15
N ALA A 132 -44.40 -31.41 -23.90
CA ALA A 132 -44.08 -32.61 -23.17
C ALA A 132 -45.33 -33.34 -22.67
N VAL A 133 -45.22 -34.67 -22.59
CA VAL A 133 -46.29 -35.58 -22.11
C VAL A 133 -45.76 -36.48 -21.00
N PHE A 134 -46.63 -36.86 -20.07
CA PHE A 134 -46.29 -37.82 -19.03
C PHE A 134 -46.08 -39.21 -19.63
N SER A 135 -44.91 -39.81 -19.41
CA SER A 135 -44.55 -41.13 -19.96
C SER A 135 -45.56 -42.23 -19.63
N ARG A 136 -46.20 -42.18 -18.45
CA ARG A 136 -47.13 -43.22 -17.98
C ARG A 136 -48.59 -43.03 -18.43
N THR A 137 -49.02 -41.80 -18.70
CA THR A 137 -50.43 -41.49 -19.03
C THR A 137 -50.62 -40.92 -20.43
N GLY A 138 -49.53 -40.51 -21.11
CA GLY A 138 -49.56 -39.86 -22.43
C GLY A 138 -50.20 -38.47 -22.44
N LYS A 139 -50.68 -37.97 -21.29
CA LYS A 139 -51.34 -36.68 -21.17
C LYS A 139 -50.30 -35.55 -21.15
N LYS A 140 -50.64 -34.42 -21.74
CA LYS A 140 -49.82 -33.20 -21.68
C LYS A 140 -49.71 -32.69 -20.24
N ILE A 141 -48.59 -32.02 -19.94
CA ILE A 141 -48.38 -31.38 -18.65
C ILE A 141 -49.36 -30.20 -18.51
N PRO A 142 -50.13 -30.09 -17.42
CA PRO A 142 -51.02 -28.95 -17.18
C PRO A 142 -50.22 -27.64 -17.06
N LYS A 143 -50.76 -26.56 -17.63
CA LYS A 143 -50.15 -25.22 -17.54
C LYS A 143 -49.87 -24.79 -16.10
N LYS A 144 -50.80 -25.06 -15.18
CA LYS A 144 -50.64 -24.74 -13.76
C LYS A 144 -49.39 -25.41 -13.14
N THR A 145 -49.16 -26.68 -13.45
CA THR A 145 -47.98 -27.42 -12.96
C THR A 145 -46.70 -26.90 -13.58
N LEU A 146 -46.75 -26.47 -14.85
CA LEU A 146 -45.62 -25.83 -15.52
C LEU A 146 -45.23 -24.51 -14.81
N ASP A 147 -46.22 -23.66 -14.54
CA ASP A 147 -45.99 -22.37 -13.88
C ASP A 147 -45.43 -22.56 -12.45
N GLU A 148 -45.95 -23.55 -11.70
CA GLU A 148 -45.41 -23.92 -10.37
C GLU A 148 -43.94 -24.40 -10.44
N TRP A 149 -43.56 -25.13 -11.49
CA TRP A 149 -42.17 -25.56 -11.68
C TRP A 149 -41.25 -24.42 -12.09
N GLU A 150 -41.70 -23.54 -12.98
CA GLU A 150 -40.95 -22.34 -13.39
C GLU A 150 -40.70 -21.41 -12.20
N GLU A 151 -41.70 -21.21 -11.34
CA GLU A 151 -41.56 -20.42 -10.11
C GLU A 151 -40.57 -21.07 -9.13
N SER A 152 -40.68 -22.38 -8.91
CA SER A 152 -39.77 -23.13 -8.03
C SER A 152 -38.33 -23.12 -8.54
N GLU A 153 -38.12 -23.29 -9.86
CA GLU A 153 -36.81 -23.18 -10.50
C GLU A 153 -36.23 -21.77 -10.31
N SER A 154 -37.03 -20.73 -10.56
CA SER A 154 -36.60 -19.32 -10.38
C SER A 154 -36.20 -19.03 -8.93
N LEU A 155 -36.93 -19.53 -7.95
CA LEU A 155 -36.57 -19.38 -6.53
C LEU A 155 -35.25 -20.09 -6.21
N LYS A 156 -35.02 -21.28 -6.76
CA LYS A 156 -33.75 -22.00 -6.59
C LYS A 156 -32.58 -21.33 -7.28
N ASP A 157 -32.79 -20.76 -8.46
CA ASP A 157 -31.76 -19.98 -9.16
C ASP A 157 -31.36 -18.74 -8.34
N GLN A 158 -32.31 -18.05 -7.72
CA GLN A 158 -32.04 -16.94 -6.80
C GLN A 158 -31.23 -17.39 -5.57
N GLU A 159 -31.60 -18.53 -4.98
CA GLU A 159 -30.86 -19.11 -3.84
C GLU A 159 -29.41 -19.45 -4.22
N VAL A 160 -29.21 -20.09 -5.38
CA VAL A 160 -27.88 -20.40 -5.90
C VAL A 160 -27.08 -19.12 -6.15
N HIS A 161 -27.70 -18.09 -6.72
CA HIS A 161 -27.07 -16.79 -6.92
C HIS A 161 -26.61 -16.17 -5.59
N GLN A 162 -27.47 -16.20 -4.57
CA GLN A 162 -27.15 -15.70 -3.23
C GLN A 162 -25.95 -16.45 -2.60
N TYR A 163 -25.93 -17.79 -2.65
CA TYR A 163 -24.81 -18.56 -2.14
C TYR A 163 -23.51 -18.30 -2.91
N ARG A 164 -23.57 -18.09 -4.24
CA ARG A 164 -22.39 -17.71 -5.03
C ARG A 164 -21.83 -16.36 -4.58
N LEU A 165 -22.68 -15.36 -4.38
CA LEU A 165 -22.27 -14.05 -3.85
C LEU A 165 -21.65 -14.18 -2.46
N GLN A 166 -22.27 -14.95 -1.56
CA GLN A 166 -21.74 -15.22 -0.23
C GLN A 166 -20.37 -15.92 -0.31
N ASN A 167 -20.22 -16.90 -1.21
CA ASN A 167 -18.95 -17.60 -1.41
C ASN A 167 -17.84 -16.66 -1.87
N ILE A 168 -18.12 -15.78 -2.84
CA ILE A 168 -17.17 -14.76 -3.31
C ILE A 168 -16.79 -13.81 -2.16
N ALA A 169 -17.77 -13.33 -1.40
CA ALA A 169 -17.53 -12.46 -0.24
C ALA A 169 -16.65 -13.14 0.82
N LEU A 170 -16.93 -14.41 1.14
CA LEU A 170 -16.15 -15.20 2.09
C LEU A 170 -14.72 -15.43 1.59
N ARG A 171 -14.53 -15.77 0.30
CA ARG A 171 -13.20 -15.92 -0.30
C ARG A 171 -12.39 -14.63 -0.24
N ASN A 172 -13.00 -13.49 -0.55
CA ASN A 172 -12.35 -12.18 -0.44
C ASN A 172 -11.99 -11.84 1.01
N ARG A 173 -12.88 -12.16 1.96
CA ARG A 173 -12.61 -11.99 3.39
C ARG A 173 -11.46 -12.86 3.86
N LEU A 174 -11.40 -14.13 3.41
CA LEU A 174 -10.30 -15.05 3.69
C LEU A 174 -8.97 -14.47 3.16
N ALA A 175 -8.91 -14.13 1.88
CA ALA A 175 -7.71 -13.57 1.26
C ALA A 175 -7.23 -12.29 1.96
N ASN A 176 -8.14 -11.41 2.38
CA ASN A 176 -7.81 -10.22 3.16
C ASN A 176 -7.24 -10.59 4.54
N LYS A 177 -7.82 -11.57 5.23
CA LYS A 177 -7.33 -12.03 6.53
C LYS A 177 -5.96 -12.70 6.42
N GLU A 178 -5.73 -13.51 5.40
CA GLU A 178 -4.42 -14.10 5.10
C GLU A 178 -3.37 -13.02 4.82
N LYS A 179 -3.70 -11.99 4.04
CA LYS A 179 -2.80 -10.86 3.80
C LYS A 179 -2.45 -10.10 5.09
N ILE A 180 -3.44 -9.91 5.97
CA ILE A 180 -3.21 -9.29 7.29
C ILE A 180 -2.34 -10.19 8.17
N LEU A 181 -2.59 -11.50 8.18
CA LEU A 181 -1.81 -12.47 8.94
C LEU A 181 -0.34 -12.46 8.50
N LYS A 182 -0.10 -12.55 7.19
CA LYS A 182 1.24 -12.48 6.60
C LYS A 182 1.98 -11.19 6.98
N LYS A 183 1.29 -10.05 6.99
CA LYS A 183 1.86 -8.78 7.48
C LYS A 183 2.18 -8.79 8.98
N LYS A 184 1.47 -9.57 9.79
CA LYS A 184 1.75 -9.70 11.23
C LYS A 184 2.87 -10.70 11.53
N GLU A 185 3.08 -11.70 10.66
CA GLU A 185 4.22 -12.61 10.73
C GLU A 185 5.55 -11.92 10.40
N GLN A 186 5.47 -10.78 9.70
CA GLN A 186 6.59 -9.89 9.41
C GLN A 186 6.62 -8.78 10.47
N LEU A 187 7.63 -8.77 11.35
CA LEU A 187 7.78 -7.68 12.34
C LEU A 187 8.24 -6.37 11.68
N ALA A 188 9.02 -6.50 10.61
CA ALA A 188 9.50 -5.42 9.74
C ALA A 188 9.71 -5.99 8.32
N ASP A 189 9.89 -5.13 7.31
CA ASP A 189 10.14 -5.58 5.93
C ASP A 189 11.38 -6.47 5.88
N GLY A 190 11.19 -7.73 5.51
CA GLY A 190 12.25 -8.74 5.46
C GLY A 190 12.62 -9.39 6.79
N LEU A 191 11.93 -9.08 7.91
CA LEU A 191 12.17 -9.72 9.21
C LEU A 191 10.96 -10.57 9.63
N HIS A 192 11.08 -11.88 9.47
CA HIS A 192 10.06 -12.82 9.91
C HIS A 192 10.20 -13.12 11.40
N LEU A 193 9.08 -13.36 12.08
CA LEU A 193 9.05 -13.72 13.51
C LEU A 193 9.92 -14.95 13.82
N ILE A 194 9.98 -15.91 12.90
CA ILE A 194 10.81 -17.11 13.03
C ILE A 194 12.30 -16.75 13.06
N ASP A 195 12.75 -15.87 12.17
CA ASP A 195 14.16 -15.45 12.09
C ASP A 195 14.57 -14.67 13.35
N PHE A 196 13.66 -13.84 13.88
CA PHE A 196 13.88 -13.13 15.13
C PHE A 196 14.03 -14.08 16.33
N GLU A 197 13.15 -15.07 16.46
CA GLU A 197 13.27 -16.07 17.52
C GLU A 197 14.53 -16.94 17.36
N GLN A 198 14.93 -17.26 16.11
CA GLN A 198 16.19 -17.96 15.84
C GLN A 198 17.40 -17.15 16.31
N LEU A 199 17.47 -15.86 15.95
CA LEU A 199 18.52 -14.95 16.41
C LEU A 199 18.59 -14.85 17.94
N LYS A 200 17.43 -14.84 18.60
CA LYS A 200 17.34 -14.81 20.06
C LYS A 200 17.90 -16.07 20.70
N ILE A 201 17.59 -17.25 20.14
CA ILE A 201 18.15 -18.53 20.58
C ILE A 201 19.67 -18.52 20.40
N GLU A 202 20.16 -18.12 19.24
CA GLU A 202 21.61 -18.05 18.95
C GLU A 202 22.34 -17.09 19.89
N ASN A 203 21.78 -15.91 20.15
CA ASN A 203 22.35 -14.95 21.09
C ASN A 203 22.42 -15.51 22.51
N GLN A 204 21.37 -16.20 22.96
CA GLN A 204 21.36 -16.85 24.26
C GLN A 204 22.46 -17.94 24.35
N THR A 205 22.56 -18.82 23.35
CA THR A 205 23.60 -19.86 23.30
C THR A 205 25.01 -19.28 23.30
N LEU A 206 25.24 -18.17 22.57
CA LEU A 206 26.54 -17.49 22.58
C LEU A 206 26.86 -16.88 23.95
N ASN A 207 25.88 -16.27 24.62
CA ASN A 207 26.05 -15.72 25.96
C ASN A 207 26.40 -16.81 26.99
N GLU A 208 25.68 -17.94 26.96
CA GLU A 208 25.98 -19.10 27.81
C GLU A 208 27.43 -19.57 27.61
N LYS A 209 27.91 -19.59 26.35
CA LYS A 209 29.29 -19.96 26.03
C LYS A 209 30.31 -18.93 26.49
N ILE A 210 29.98 -17.63 26.45
CA ILE A 210 30.82 -16.57 27.01
C ILE A 210 30.93 -16.72 28.53
N GLU A 211 29.83 -16.99 29.22
CA GLU A 211 29.83 -17.24 30.66
C GLU A 211 30.70 -18.44 31.04
N GLU A 212 30.55 -19.58 30.35
CA GLU A 212 31.38 -20.77 30.58
C GLU A 212 32.87 -20.46 30.44
N ARG A 213 33.25 -19.75 29.37
CA ARG A 213 34.67 -19.38 29.12
C ARG A 213 35.18 -18.37 30.14
N ASN A 214 34.34 -17.45 30.61
CA ASN A 214 34.69 -16.52 31.69
C ASN A 214 34.94 -17.25 33.01
N GLU A 215 34.13 -18.26 33.33
CA GLU A 215 34.36 -19.10 34.52
C GLU A 215 35.68 -19.89 34.41
N GLU A 216 35.97 -20.48 33.26
CA GLU A 216 37.25 -21.15 33.00
C GLU A 216 38.44 -20.20 33.19
N LEU A 217 38.33 -19.00 32.62
CA LEU A 217 39.36 -17.97 32.74
C LEU A 217 39.56 -17.57 34.21
N HIS A 218 38.49 -17.43 34.97
CA HIS A 218 38.54 -17.17 36.40
C HIS A 218 39.25 -18.31 37.17
N LYS A 219 38.92 -19.58 36.86
CA LYS A 219 39.59 -20.76 37.44
C LYS A 219 41.10 -20.76 37.14
N LEU A 220 41.50 -20.41 35.93
CA LEU A 220 42.92 -20.32 35.54
C LEU A 220 43.65 -19.19 36.27
N ARG A 221 43.05 -18.00 36.39
CA ARG A 221 43.62 -16.89 37.17
C ARG A 221 43.86 -17.28 38.63
N LYS A 222 42.92 -18.01 39.24
CA LYS A 222 43.07 -18.52 40.61
C LYS A 222 44.23 -19.52 40.72
N LYS A 223 44.35 -20.46 39.76
CA LYS A 223 45.49 -21.39 39.70
C LYS A 223 46.82 -20.66 39.58
N ILE A 224 46.95 -19.69 38.67
CA ILE A 224 48.17 -18.88 38.49
C ILE A 224 48.54 -18.19 39.81
N THR A 225 47.57 -17.55 40.47
CA THR A 225 47.79 -16.86 41.74
C THR A 225 48.32 -17.82 42.81
N GLN A 226 47.70 -19.00 42.93
CA GLN A 226 48.16 -20.04 43.85
C GLN A 226 49.58 -20.53 43.51
N THR A 227 49.88 -20.76 42.23
CA THR A 227 51.22 -21.17 41.79
C THR A 227 52.28 -20.10 42.10
N VAL A 228 51.98 -18.82 41.91
CA VAL A 228 52.88 -17.71 42.25
C VAL A 228 53.18 -17.67 43.75
N VAL A 229 52.17 -17.89 44.60
CA VAL A 229 52.36 -17.98 46.05
C VAL A 229 53.24 -19.18 46.42
N ILE A 230 52.99 -20.36 45.84
CA ILE A 230 53.82 -21.56 46.06
C ILE A 230 55.28 -21.33 45.62
N LEU A 231 55.49 -20.72 44.45
CA LEU A 231 56.82 -20.36 43.95
C LEU A 231 57.53 -19.39 44.90
N SER A 232 56.80 -18.42 45.44
CA SER A 232 57.35 -17.44 46.40
C SER A 232 57.84 -18.14 47.68
N HIS A 233 56.99 -18.97 48.31
CA HIS A 233 57.38 -19.77 49.48
C HIS A 233 58.54 -20.72 49.19
N THR A 234 58.57 -21.33 48.00
CA THR A 234 59.65 -22.24 47.59
C THR A 234 60.97 -21.49 47.42
N ARG A 235 60.94 -20.29 46.83
CA ARG A 235 62.10 -19.41 46.68
C ARG A 235 62.65 -18.98 48.05
N GLU A 236 61.78 -18.60 48.99
CA GLU A 236 62.19 -18.25 50.36
C GLU A 236 62.83 -19.43 51.10
N LYS A 237 62.21 -20.61 51.06
CA LYS A 237 62.79 -21.83 51.65
C LYS A 237 64.13 -22.19 51.03
N LEU A 238 64.26 -22.10 49.70
CA LEU A 238 65.53 -22.34 49.01
C LEU A 238 66.61 -21.36 49.47
N GLN A 239 66.27 -20.08 49.57
CA GLN A 239 67.20 -19.05 50.06
C GLN A 239 67.65 -19.34 51.49
N TYR A 240 66.72 -19.70 52.37
CA TYR A 240 67.04 -20.11 53.74
C TYR A 240 68.01 -21.30 53.78
N VAL A 241 67.73 -22.37 53.02
CA VAL A 241 68.59 -23.56 52.96
C VAL A 241 69.98 -23.22 52.40
N LYS A 242 70.06 -22.36 51.36
CA LYS A 242 71.36 -21.89 50.83
C LYS A 242 72.18 -21.18 51.88
N VAL A 243 71.58 -20.25 52.63
CA VAL A 243 72.26 -19.53 53.72
C VAL A 243 72.72 -20.49 54.82
N GLN A 244 71.89 -21.44 55.22
CA GLN A 244 72.29 -22.46 56.21
C GLN A 244 73.47 -23.31 55.70
N ASN A 245 73.41 -23.76 54.45
CA ASN A 245 74.51 -24.53 53.83
C ASN A 245 75.81 -23.74 53.79
N GLU A 246 75.78 -22.44 53.48
CA GLU A 246 76.96 -21.57 53.53
C GLU A 246 77.53 -21.45 54.95
N ILE A 247 76.69 -21.33 55.97
CA ILE A 247 77.11 -21.31 57.37
C ILE A 247 77.76 -22.65 57.75
N HIS A 248 77.13 -23.77 57.41
CA HIS A 248 77.67 -25.10 57.68
C HIS A 248 78.99 -25.35 56.95
N ALA A 249 79.12 -24.91 55.70
CA ALA A 249 80.35 -24.99 54.94
C ALA A 249 81.49 -24.15 55.57
N LYS A 250 81.19 -22.98 56.13
CA LYS A 250 82.17 -22.19 56.90
C LYS A 250 82.60 -22.91 58.18
N LYS A 251 81.65 -23.43 58.97
CA LYS A 251 81.96 -24.21 60.18
C LYS A 251 82.81 -25.44 59.90
N LEU A 252 82.56 -26.15 58.80
CA LEU A 252 83.38 -27.29 58.37
C LEU A 252 84.81 -26.89 58.01
N LYS A 253 85.03 -25.67 57.49
CA LYS A 253 86.38 -25.13 57.22
C LYS A 253 87.11 -24.66 58.48
N GLU A 254 86.40 -24.38 59.57
CA GLU A 254 87.01 -23.99 60.85
C GLU A 254 87.43 -25.21 61.69
N VAL A 255 86.92 -26.39 61.37
CA VAL A 255 87.18 -27.65 62.10
C VAL A 255 88.23 -28.53 61.40
N ASN A 256 88.56 -28.23 60.14
CA ASN A 256 89.67 -28.84 59.38
C ASN A 256 90.88 -27.91 59.32
#